data_AF-A0A9P4VU47-F1
#
_entry.id   AF-A0A9P4VU47-F1
#
_cell.length_a   1.000
_cell.length_b   1.000
_cell.length_c   1.000
_cell.angle_alpha   90.00
_cell.angle_beta   90.00
_cell.angle_gamma   90.00
#
_symmetry.space_group_name_H-M   'P 1'
#
loop_
_entity.id
_entity.type
_entity.pdbx_description
1 polymer ?
#
loop_
_entity_poly.entity_id
_entity_poly.type
_entity_poly.pdbx_seq_one_letter_code
_entity_poly.pdbx_strand_id
1 'polypeptide(L)'
;MRIACLQFAPEVGKFEQNVQRAERVLDSTVFTALDWLVLPEMAFTGYNFSSLEEITPFLEPTAAGPSTRWAQESAVRYGCHVTVGYPELASEATGSRYNSTVTVSPDGRVLHNYRKSFLYYTDELWAQEGDEKFFHGQLGDLGFVSLGICMDINPYKFTSPWKEYEFARKAAADNSPLIVLSMAWLTRLSPDELALRPFDPDTETLAYWLERFYPLKQITSEQPMVLVMANRCGHEGEVYYAGTSAVLSIHNGRVRIYDILGKYEERCLVVDTADAPKFALQHSSPAS
;
A
#
# COMPACT_ATOMS: atom_id res chain seq x y z
N MET A 1 -14.77 2.98 10.51
CA MET A 1 -13.32 2.78 10.76
C MET A 1 -12.61 3.95 10.13
N ARG A 2 -11.75 4.63 10.88
CA ARG A 2 -10.99 5.78 10.43
C ARG A 2 -9.63 5.35 9.93
N ILE A 3 -9.42 5.50 8.63
CA ILE A 3 -8.23 5.04 7.94
C ILE A 3 -7.51 6.25 7.34
N ALA A 4 -6.21 6.28 7.52
CA ALA A 4 -5.32 7.26 6.93
C ALA A 4 -4.35 6.59 5.95
N CYS A 5 -4.19 7.14 4.75
CA CYS A 5 -3.15 6.74 3.81
C CYS A 5 -2.19 7.91 3.60
N LEU A 6 -0.91 7.72 3.91
CA LEU A 6 0.10 8.72 3.58
C LEU A 6 0.53 8.55 2.12
N GLN A 7 0.32 9.57 1.31
CA GLN A 7 0.93 9.68 -0.01
C GLN A 7 1.95 10.81 0.00
N PHE A 8 3.18 10.48 -0.34
CA PHE A 8 4.27 11.43 -0.42
C PHE A 8 5.31 10.97 -1.44
N ALA A 9 6.31 11.82 -1.70
CA ALA A 9 7.35 11.58 -2.69
C ALA A 9 8.71 11.32 -1.99
N PRO A 10 8.98 10.09 -1.51
CA PRO A 10 10.31 9.76 -1.03
C PRO A 10 11.34 9.77 -2.18
N GLU A 11 12.61 9.90 -1.85
CA GLU A 11 13.73 9.90 -2.79
C GLU A 11 14.72 8.78 -2.44
N VAL A 12 15.27 8.10 -3.46
CA VAL A 12 16.20 6.96 -3.26
C VAL A 12 17.38 7.35 -2.38
N GLY A 13 17.58 6.58 -1.31
CA GLY A 13 18.71 6.70 -0.40
C GLY A 13 18.72 7.96 0.47
N LYS A 14 17.59 8.67 0.58
CA LYS A 14 17.43 9.90 1.38
C LYS A 14 16.61 9.66 2.66
N PHE A 15 17.00 8.66 3.45
CA PHE A 15 16.23 8.17 4.60
C PHE A 15 15.70 9.29 5.52
N GLU A 16 16.61 10.08 6.08
CA GLU A 16 16.25 11.15 7.02
C GLU A 16 15.36 12.23 6.37
N GLN A 17 15.62 12.58 5.11
CA GLN A 17 14.81 13.56 4.39
C GLN A 17 13.41 13.03 4.09
N ASN A 18 13.29 11.73 3.80
CA ASN A 18 12.01 11.08 3.55
C ASN A 18 11.17 10.98 4.82
N VAL A 19 11.79 10.65 5.96
CA VAL A 19 11.12 10.72 7.28
C VAL A 19 10.62 12.15 7.54
N GLN A 20 11.47 13.17 7.37
CA GLN A 20 11.06 14.57 7.55
C GLN A 20 9.95 15.01 6.58
N ARG A 21 9.92 14.48 5.35
CA ARG A 21 8.86 14.75 4.38
C ARG A 21 7.54 14.11 4.83
N ALA A 22 7.58 12.85 5.26
CA ALA A 22 6.41 12.17 5.83
C ALA A 22 5.86 12.92 7.06
N GLU A 23 6.73 13.27 8.01
CA GLU A 23 6.33 14.03 9.21
C GLU A 23 5.67 15.36 8.86
N ARG A 24 6.20 16.13 7.91
CA ARG A 24 5.58 17.39 7.48
C ARG A 24 4.15 17.20 6.96
N VAL A 25 3.90 16.13 6.20
CA VAL A 25 2.55 15.82 5.69
C VAL A 25 1.64 15.39 6.85
N LEU A 26 2.12 14.56 7.77
CA LEU A 26 1.35 14.08 8.92
C LEU A 26 1.05 15.21 9.91
N ASP A 27 2.01 16.08 10.22
CA ASP A 27 1.87 17.22 11.13
C ASP A 27 0.85 18.26 10.61
N SER A 28 0.68 18.35 9.29
CA SER A 28 -0.33 19.22 8.66
C SER A 28 -1.71 18.56 8.55
N THR A 29 -1.84 17.30 8.97
CA THR A 29 -3.08 16.53 8.91
C THR A 29 -3.77 16.50 10.27
N VAL A 30 -5.06 16.80 10.30
CA VAL A 30 -5.87 16.71 11.52
C VAL A 30 -6.38 15.28 11.68
N PHE A 31 -5.91 14.58 12.71
CA PHE A 31 -6.42 13.28 13.08
C PHE A 31 -7.45 13.40 14.20
N THR A 32 -8.66 12.90 13.97
CA THR A 32 -9.68 12.71 15.01
C THR A 32 -9.95 11.22 15.18
N ALA A 33 -9.36 10.60 16.21
CA ALA A 33 -9.56 9.19 16.57
C ALA A 33 -9.33 8.22 15.40
N LEU A 34 -8.06 8.12 14.99
CA LEU A 34 -7.60 7.29 13.88
C LEU A 34 -7.49 5.82 14.31
N ASP A 35 -7.97 4.88 13.48
CA ASP A 35 -7.83 3.45 13.75
C ASP A 35 -6.55 2.89 13.11
N TRP A 36 -6.18 3.40 11.92
CA TRP A 36 -5.04 2.89 11.14
C TRP A 36 -4.41 3.94 10.23
N LEU A 37 -3.09 4.11 10.32
CA LEU A 37 -2.24 4.83 9.36
C LEU A 37 -1.46 3.84 8.48
N VAL A 38 -1.62 3.94 7.16
CA VAL A 38 -0.94 3.09 6.17
C VAL A 38 0.01 3.94 5.33
N LEU A 39 1.28 3.52 5.29
CA LEU A 39 2.31 4.14 4.48
C LEU A 39 2.58 3.34 3.19
N PRO A 40 3.17 3.97 2.17
CA PRO A 40 3.55 3.31 0.93
C PRO A 40 4.63 2.23 1.11
N GLU A 41 4.85 1.49 0.04
CA GLU A 41 5.98 0.58 -0.11
C GLU A 41 7.31 1.35 -0.02
N MET A 42 8.29 0.79 0.71
CA MET A 42 9.64 1.35 0.82
C MET A 42 9.65 2.85 1.23
N ALA A 43 8.79 3.19 2.20
CA ALA A 43 8.37 4.56 2.48
C ALA A 43 9.54 5.51 2.72
N PHE A 44 10.55 5.09 3.49
CA PHE A 44 11.64 5.99 3.86
C PHE A 44 12.90 5.83 3.02
N THR A 45 13.03 4.78 2.21
CA THR A 45 14.26 4.52 1.47
C THR A 45 14.21 5.00 0.03
N GLY A 46 13.02 5.27 -0.50
CA GLY A 46 12.80 5.24 -1.94
C GLY A 46 12.81 3.80 -2.47
N TYR A 47 12.60 3.60 -3.76
CA TYR A 47 12.29 2.27 -4.32
C TYR A 47 13.29 1.81 -5.38
N ASN A 48 13.68 2.69 -6.29
CA ASN A 48 14.41 2.37 -7.52
C ASN A 48 15.92 2.18 -7.29
N PHE A 49 16.30 1.23 -6.43
CA PHE A 49 17.69 0.79 -6.26
C PHE A 49 18.11 -0.09 -7.43
N SER A 50 19.27 0.19 -8.02
CA SER A 50 19.73 -0.50 -9.24
C SER A 50 20.58 -1.75 -8.96
N SER A 51 20.91 -2.01 -7.70
CA SER A 51 21.73 -3.15 -7.29
C SER A 51 21.57 -3.48 -5.80
N LEU A 52 22.05 -4.66 -5.40
CA LEU A 52 22.16 -5.04 -4.00
C LEU A 52 23.09 -4.09 -3.23
N GLU A 53 24.19 -3.67 -3.85
CA GLU A 53 25.17 -2.77 -3.24
C GLU A 53 24.55 -1.42 -2.87
N GLU A 54 23.69 -0.86 -3.73
CA GLU A 54 23.04 0.42 -3.47
C GLU A 54 22.01 0.37 -2.34
N ILE A 55 21.26 -0.72 -2.21
CA ILE A 55 20.24 -0.85 -1.15
C ILE A 55 20.83 -1.33 0.18
N THR A 56 21.97 -2.04 0.16
CA THR A 56 22.57 -2.65 1.36
C THR A 56 22.67 -1.69 2.57
N PRO A 57 23.07 -0.40 2.42
CA PRO A 57 23.14 0.53 3.53
C PRO A 57 21.78 0.86 4.19
N PHE A 58 20.68 0.57 3.51
CA PHE A 58 19.31 0.88 3.95
C PHE A 58 18.55 -0.34 4.45
N LEU A 59 19.12 -1.55 4.31
CA LEU A 59 18.51 -2.77 4.83
C LEU A 59 18.36 -2.70 6.35
N GLU A 60 17.19 -3.09 6.84
CA GLU A 60 16.84 -3.03 8.25
C GLU A 60 16.59 -4.43 8.83
N PRO A 61 16.99 -4.71 10.08
CA PRO A 61 16.61 -5.95 10.75
C PRO A 61 15.10 -6.14 10.80
N THR A 62 14.63 -7.37 10.62
CA THR A 62 13.20 -7.72 10.67
C THR A 62 12.50 -7.09 11.85
N ALA A 63 11.57 -6.18 11.56
CA ALA A 63 10.73 -5.50 12.53
C ALA A 63 11.49 -4.88 13.72
N ALA A 64 12.72 -4.40 13.51
CA ALA A 64 13.54 -3.79 14.58
C ALA A 64 14.39 -2.59 14.11
N GLY A 65 14.36 -2.24 12.83
CA GLY A 65 15.09 -1.11 12.27
C GLY A 65 14.44 0.26 12.48
N PRO A 66 15.05 1.33 11.93
CA PRO A 66 14.56 2.69 12.04
C PRO A 66 13.13 2.91 11.51
N SER A 67 12.72 2.25 10.42
CA SER A 67 11.32 2.32 9.94
C SER A 67 10.36 1.72 10.95
N THR A 68 10.74 0.61 11.60
CA THR A 68 9.90 0.00 12.65
C THR A 68 9.80 0.90 13.88
N ARG A 69 10.92 1.48 14.33
CA ARG A 69 10.91 2.41 15.47
C ARG A 69 10.03 3.62 15.20
N TRP A 70 10.14 4.20 14.00
CA TRP A 70 9.26 5.27 13.57
C TRP A 70 7.78 4.88 13.62
N ALA A 71 7.44 3.65 13.18
CA ALA A 71 6.07 3.16 13.23
C ALA A 71 5.58 2.96 14.67
N GLN A 72 6.43 2.48 15.59
CA GLN A 72 6.09 2.35 17.01
C GLN A 72 5.83 3.69 17.67
N GLU A 73 6.70 4.67 17.43
CA GLU A 73 6.53 6.03 17.94
C GLU A 73 5.26 6.70 17.38
N SER A 74 5.02 6.55 16.08
CA SER A 74 3.82 7.06 15.41
C SER A 74 2.54 6.39 15.91
N ALA A 75 2.57 5.06 16.13
CA ALA A 75 1.41 4.32 16.63
C ALA A 75 0.98 4.80 18.01
N VAL A 76 1.94 5.02 18.91
CA VAL A 76 1.67 5.58 20.25
C VAL A 76 1.25 7.04 20.17
N ARG A 77 1.93 7.85 19.34
CA ARG A 77 1.64 9.29 19.16
C ARG A 77 0.21 9.54 18.69
N TYR A 78 -0.24 8.77 17.69
CA TYR A 78 -1.55 8.92 17.09
C TYR A 78 -2.62 8.01 17.70
N GLY A 79 -2.24 7.09 18.59
CA GLY A 79 -3.13 6.14 19.24
C GLY A 79 -3.80 5.18 18.24
N CYS A 80 -3.07 4.77 17.20
CA CYS A 80 -3.62 4.01 16.07
C CYS A 80 -2.67 2.89 15.63
N HIS A 81 -3.16 1.96 14.81
CA HIS A 81 -2.28 1.01 14.15
C HIS A 81 -1.45 1.72 13.08
N VAL A 82 -0.22 1.28 12.83
CA VAL A 82 0.63 1.83 11.77
C VAL A 82 1.21 0.70 10.93
N THR A 83 1.06 0.80 9.61
CA THR A 83 1.74 -0.09 8.65
C THR A 83 2.72 0.70 7.82
N VAL A 84 3.99 0.28 7.77
CA VAL A 84 5.05 0.93 6.99
C VAL A 84 5.85 -0.06 6.16
N GLY A 85 6.10 0.28 4.88
CA GLY A 85 6.95 -0.49 3.98
C GLY A 85 8.43 -0.16 4.13
N TYR A 86 9.29 -1.18 4.15
CA TYR A 86 10.73 -1.03 4.38
C TYR A 86 11.53 -2.20 3.77
N PRO A 87 12.84 -2.01 3.47
CA PRO A 87 13.70 -3.09 3.02
C PRO A 87 14.24 -3.91 4.20
N GLU A 88 13.86 -5.17 4.27
CA GLU A 88 14.17 -6.09 5.35
C GLU A 88 15.46 -6.88 5.07
N LEU A 89 16.29 -7.05 6.11
CA LEU A 89 17.34 -8.05 6.22
C LEU A 89 17.00 -9.00 7.36
N ALA A 90 16.50 -10.17 6.99
CA ALA A 90 16.08 -11.20 7.94
C ALA A 90 17.23 -12.01 8.51
N SER A 91 18.30 -12.18 7.75
CA SER A 91 19.48 -12.92 8.18
C SER A 91 20.70 -12.52 7.35
N GLU A 92 21.69 -11.94 8.02
CA GLU A 92 23.00 -11.67 7.42
C GLU A 92 23.70 -12.96 6.97
N ALA A 93 23.61 -14.02 7.78
CA ALA A 93 24.31 -15.28 7.52
C ALA A 93 23.85 -15.96 6.22
N THR A 94 22.58 -15.82 5.87
CA THR A 94 21.99 -16.40 4.64
C THR A 94 21.79 -15.37 3.54
N GLY A 95 22.00 -14.07 3.82
CA GLY A 95 21.65 -12.99 2.91
C GLY A 95 20.15 -12.91 2.61
N SER A 96 19.29 -13.31 3.55
CA SER A 96 17.83 -13.29 3.39
C SER A 96 17.32 -11.85 3.49
N ARG A 97 16.81 -11.32 2.37
CA ARG A 97 16.36 -9.93 2.23
C ARG A 97 15.01 -9.86 1.55
N TYR A 98 14.16 -8.92 1.95
CA TYR A 98 12.79 -8.85 1.48
C TYR A 98 12.33 -7.40 1.35
N ASN A 99 11.40 -7.17 0.43
CA ASN A 99 10.55 -5.98 0.44
C ASN A 99 9.37 -6.28 1.36
N SER A 100 9.27 -5.53 2.47
CA SER A 100 8.40 -5.90 3.58
C SER A 100 7.54 -4.74 4.05
N THR A 101 6.48 -5.07 4.78
CA THR A 101 5.75 -4.14 5.62
C THR A 101 5.74 -4.64 7.05
N VAL A 102 5.84 -3.74 8.01
CA VAL A 102 5.62 -4.03 9.43
C VAL A 102 4.34 -3.33 9.88
N THR A 103 3.47 -4.05 10.60
CA THR A 103 2.27 -3.48 11.22
C THR A 103 2.42 -3.46 12.74
N VAL A 104 2.15 -2.32 13.35
CA VAL A 104 2.33 -2.03 14.77
C VAL A 104 0.99 -1.61 15.39
N SER A 105 0.70 -2.05 16.60
CA SER A 105 -0.50 -1.69 17.37
C SER A 105 -0.39 -0.31 18.03
N PRO A 106 -1.52 0.29 18.47
CA PRO A 106 -1.54 1.59 19.16
C PRO A 106 -0.65 1.71 20.41
N ASP A 107 -0.28 0.59 21.03
CA ASP A 107 0.62 0.55 22.18
C ASP A 107 2.09 0.26 21.81
N GLY A 108 2.44 0.32 20.52
CA GLY A 108 3.80 0.18 20.02
C GLY A 108 4.30 -1.25 19.86
N ARG A 109 3.43 -2.27 19.98
CA ARG A 109 3.82 -3.67 19.74
C ARG A 109 3.77 -4.02 18.26
N VAL A 110 4.81 -4.69 17.77
CA VAL A 110 4.78 -5.29 16.42
C VAL A 110 3.74 -6.40 16.40
N LEU A 111 2.78 -6.30 15.48
CA LEU A 111 1.73 -7.30 15.27
C LEU A 111 2.12 -8.29 14.18
N HIS A 112 2.63 -7.80 13.06
CA HIS A 112 3.00 -8.65 11.93
C HIS A 112 4.07 -8.02 11.04
N ASN A 113 4.89 -8.86 10.41
CA ASN A 113 5.83 -8.48 9.35
C ASN A 113 5.48 -9.28 8.09
N TYR A 114 4.92 -8.60 7.08
CA TYR A 114 4.54 -9.22 5.81
C TYR A 114 5.60 -8.95 4.75
N ARG A 115 5.98 -10.00 4.00
CA ARG A 115 6.96 -9.95 2.90
C ARG A 115 6.26 -10.06 1.57
N LYS A 116 6.64 -9.18 0.63
CA LYS A 116 6.09 -9.11 -0.73
C LYS A 116 6.14 -10.49 -1.40
N SER A 117 5.00 -10.95 -1.88
CA SER A 117 4.84 -12.30 -2.39
C SER A 117 5.27 -12.43 -3.85
N PHE A 118 4.99 -11.42 -4.66
CA PHE A 118 5.37 -11.31 -6.07
C PHE A 118 6.29 -10.11 -6.27
N LEU A 119 7.51 -10.36 -6.75
CA LEU A 119 8.51 -9.33 -6.99
C LEU A 119 8.28 -8.61 -8.32
N TYR A 120 8.56 -7.31 -8.33
CA TYR A 120 8.80 -6.55 -9.55
C TYR A 120 10.28 -6.65 -9.92
N TYR A 121 10.65 -6.39 -11.18
CA TYR A 121 12.06 -6.53 -11.62
C TYR A 121 13.04 -5.69 -10.77
N THR A 122 12.61 -4.55 -10.23
CA THR A 122 13.44 -3.73 -9.32
C THR A 122 13.73 -4.48 -8.01
N ASP A 123 12.75 -5.21 -7.48
CA ASP A 123 12.93 -6.01 -6.27
C ASP A 123 13.84 -7.23 -6.53
N GLU A 124 13.71 -7.86 -7.70
CA GLU A 124 14.46 -9.08 -8.07
C GLU A 124 15.99 -8.90 -8.04
N LEU A 125 16.48 -7.65 -8.09
CA LEU A 125 17.90 -7.32 -8.02
C LEU A 125 18.51 -7.53 -6.62
N TRP A 126 17.68 -7.52 -5.56
CA TRP A 126 18.18 -7.52 -4.19
C TRP A 126 17.36 -8.35 -3.19
N ALA A 127 16.04 -8.49 -3.42
CA ALA A 127 15.10 -9.17 -2.53
C ALA A 127 14.77 -10.60 -2.98
N GLN A 128 14.24 -11.37 -2.03
CA GLN A 128 13.62 -12.67 -2.26
C GLN A 128 12.10 -12.55 -2.07
N GLU A 129 11.35 -13.50 -2.62
CA GLU A 129 9.91 -13.57 -2.38
C GLU A 129 9.61 -13.99 -0.93
N GLY A 130 8.55 -13.40 -0.38
CA GLY A 130 8.00 -13.80 0.91
C GLY A 130 7.57 -15.28 0.94
N ASP A 131 7.81 -15.89 2.09
CA ASP A 131 7.41 -17.25 2.43
C ASP A 131 5.90 -17.38 2.68
N GLU A 132 5.30 -16.33 3.24
CA GLU A 132 3.85 -16.23 3.39
C GLU A 132 3.21 -15.62 2.12
N LYS A 133 2.56 -16.45 1.31
CA LYS A 133 1.85 -15.99 0.11
C LYS A 133 0.52 -15.32 0.50
N PHE A 134 0.52 -13.99 0.43
CA PHE A 134 -0.64 -13.11 0.65
C PHE A 134 -1.26 -13.30 2.05
N PHE A 135 -0.65 -12.68 3.06
CA PHE A 135 -1.08 -12.77 4.46
C PHE A 135 -2.59 -12.54 4.60
N HIS A 136 -3.23 -13.37 5.42
CA HIS A 136 -4.56 -13.13 5.96
C HIS A 136 -4.55 -13.55 7.44
N GLY A 137 -4.82 -12.61 8.33
CA GLY A 137 -4.83 -12.89 9.76
C GLY A 137 -5.37 -11.74 10.59
N GLN A 138 -5.53 -11.99 11.89
CA GLN A 138 -6.01 -10.97 12.82
C GLN A 138 -4.86 -10.01 13.21
N LEU A 139 -5.09 -8.70 13.05
CA LEU A 139 -4.15 -7.66 13.44
C LEU A 139 -4.75 -6.79 14.55
N GLY A 140 -4.54 -7.20 15.81
CA GLY A 140 -5.02 -6.46 16.98
C GLY A 140 -6.53 -6.19 16.91
N ASP A 141 -6.91 -4.94 17.14
CA ASP A 141 -8.31 -4.49 17.12
C ASP A 141 -8.82 -4.16 15.71
N LEU A 142 -7.96 -4.22 14.66
CA LEU A 142 -8.41 -4.10 13.26
C LEU A 142 -9.23 -5.31 12.81
N GLY A 143 -9.08 -6.45 13.49
CA GLY A 143 -9.69 -7.71 13.08
C GLY A 143 -8.92 -8.39 11.95
N PHE A 144 -9.61 -9.15 11.09
CA PHE A 144 -8.99 -9.88 9.99
C PHE A 144 -8.62 -8.97 8.82
N VAL A 145 -7.36 -9.06 8.39
CA VAL A 145 -6.77 -8.21 7.35
C VAL A 145 -6.01 -9.08 6.35
N SER A 146 -6.15 -8.76 5.05
CA SER A 146 -5.21 -9.19 4.02
C SER A 146 -4.22 -8.09 3.67
N LEU A 147 -2.93 -8.42 3.65
CA LEU A 147 -1.86 -7.50 3.28
C LEU A 147 -1.26 -7.89 1.94
N GLY A 148 -1.04 -6.90 1.08
CA GLY A 148 -0.30 -7.03 -0.18
C GLY A 148 0.62 -5.83 -0.39
N ILE A 149 1.64 -6.01 -1.22
CA ILE A 149 2.59 -4.98 -1.60
C ILE A 149 2.62 -4.89 -3.13
N CYS A 150 2.13 -3.77 -3.67
CA CYS A 150 2.25 -3.38 -5.07
C CYS A 150 2.00 -4.53 -6.07
N MET A 151 3.08 -5.13 -6.58
CA MET A 151 3.09 -6.21 -7.58
C MET A 151 2.30 -7.47 -7.16
N ASP A 152 1.98 -7.65 -5.87
CA ASP A 152 1.15 -8.76 -5.40
C ASP A 152 -0.21 -8.86 -6.10
N ILE A 153 -0.79 -7.74 -6.55
CA ILE A 153 -2.07 -7.80 -7.28
C ILE A 153 -1.92 -8.24 -8.75
N ASN A 154 -0.71 -8.22 -9.31
CA ASN A 154 -0.47 -8.56 -10.71
C ASN A 154 -0.38 -10.08 -10.93
N PRO A 155 -0.56 -10.54 -12.18
CA PRO A 155 -0.20 -11.91 -12.52
C PRO A 155 1.27 -12.17 -12.21
N TYR A 156 1.57 -13.34 -11.64
CA TYR A 156 2.93 -13.70 -11.24
C TYR A 156 3.94 -13.50 -12.38
N LYS A 157 4.97 -12.67 -12.12
CA LYS A 157 6.03 -12.28 -13.08
C LYS A 157 5.51 -11.72 -14.41
N PHE A 158 4.27 -11.24 -14.45
CA PHE A 158 3.55 -10.89 -15.69
C PHE A 158 3.45 -12.04 -16.71
N THR A 159 3.58 -13.28 -16.26
CA THR A 159 3.53 -14.49 -17.11
C THR A 159 2.31 -15.36 -16.82
N SER A 160 1.79 -15.34 -15.59
CA SER A 160 0.49 -15.98 -15.28
C SER A 160 -0.63 -15.40 -16.14
N PRO A 161 -1.66 -16.21 -16.46
CA PRO A 161 -2.85 -15.69 -17.14
C PRO A 161 -3.50 -14.54 -16.36
N TRP A 162 -3.97 -13.51 -17.07
CA TRP A 162 -4.66 -12.35 -16.47
C TRP A 162 -5.79 -12.75 -15.50
N LYS A 163 -6.49 -13.84 -15.80
CA LYS A 163 -7.66 -14.32 -15.06
C LYS A 163 -7.33 -15.07 -13.75
N GLU A 164 -6.05 -15.25 -13.43
CA GLU A 164 -5.64 -15.91 -12.18
C GLU A 164 -6.01 -15.07 -10.96
N TYR A 165 -5.81 -13.74 -11.01
CA TYR A 165 -6.19 -12.83 -9.92
C TYR A 165 -5.72 -13.32 -8.54
N GLU A 166 -4.47 -13.77 -8.44
CA GLU A 166 -3.95 -14.60 -7.35
C GLU A 166 -4.24 -13.99 -5.96
N PHE A 167 -3.86 -12.72 -5.76
CA PHE A 167 -4.12 -12.00 -4.52
C PHE A 167 -5.61 -11.81 -4.23
N ALA A 168 -6.39 -11.34 -5.21
CA ALA A 168 -7.81 -11.08 -5.03
C ALA A 168 -8.62 -12.37 -4.80
N ARG A 169 -8.22 -13.50 -5.40
CA ARG A 169 -8.83 -14.81 -5.13
C ARG A 169 -8.49 -15.33 -3.75
N LYS A 170 -7.27 -15.10 -3.26
CA LYS A 170 -6.91 -15.46 -1.89
C LYS A 170 -7.76 -14.66 -0.89
N ALA A 171 -7.78 -13.34 -1.03
CA ALA A 171 -8.63 -12.46 -0.21
C ALA A 171 -10.13 -12.83 -0.30
N ALA A 172 -10.60 -13.23 -1.49
CA ALA A 172 -11.97 -13.75 -1.66
C ALA A 172 -12.21 -15.04 -0.87
N ALA A 173 -11.30 -16.00 -0.98
CA ALA A 173 -11.42 -17.30 -0.31
C ALA A 173 -11.39 -17.16 1.22
N ASP A 174 -10.63 -16.19 1.73
CA ASP A 174 -10.55 -15.91 3.16
C ASP A 174 -11.71 -15.03 3.67
N ASN A 175 -12.58 -14.53 2.78
CA ASN A 175 -13.61 -13.53 3.10
C ASN A 175 -13.06 -12.29 3.81
N SER A 176 -11.91 -11.79 3.34
CA SER A 176 -11.19 -10.68 3.98
C SER A 176 -12.05 -9.41 4.06
N PRO A 177 -12.37 -8.90 5.26
CA PRO A 177 -13.16 -7.68 5.40
C PRO A 177 -12.32 -6.43 5.14
N LEU A 178 -11.01 -6.50 5.37
CA LEU A 178 -10.04 -5.43 5.15
C LEU A 178 -8.91 -5.94 4.26
N ILE A 179 -8.60 -5.21 3.20
CA ILE A 179 -7.54 -5.54 2.23
C ILE A 179 -6.69 -4.29 2.05
N VAL A 180 -5.40 -4.38 2.35
CA VAL A 180 -4.51 -3.23 2.37
C VAL A 180 -3.29 -3.45 1.51
N LEU A 181 -2.98 -2.42 0.72
CA LEU A 181 -1.88 -2.38 -0.22
C LEU A 181 -0.96 -1.21 0.09
N SER A 182 0.30 -1.51 0.39
CA SER A 182 1.40 -0.53 0.37
C SER A 182 2.07 -0.59 -1.00
N MET A 183 2.22 0.55 -1.69
CA MET A 183 2.58 0.55 -3.11
C MET A 183 3.63 1.60 -3.51
N ALA A 184 4.50 1.21 -4.43
CA ALA A 184 5.35 2.06 -5.25
C ALA A 184 5.00 1.86 -6.74
N TRP A 185 3.72 2.09 -7.07
CA TRP A 185 3.17 1.80 -8.39
C TRP A 185 3.46 2.90 -9.40
N LEU A 186 3.94 2.49 -10.58
CA LEU A 186 4.30 3.37 -11.67
C LEU A 186 3.08 3.91 -12.41
N THR A 187 3.17 5.17 -12.86
CA THR A 187 2.22 5.70 -13.84
C THR A 187 2.70 5.45 -15.26
N ARG A 188 1.75 5.43 -16.20
CA ARG A 188 2.03 5.42 -17.65
C ARG A 188 1.97 6.82 -18.26
N LEU A 189 1.56 7.81 -17.46
CA LEU A 189 1.51 9.20 -17.89
C LEU A 189 2.92 9.73 -18.11
N SER A 190 3.09 10.52 -19.16
CA SER A 190 4.29 11.31 -19.38
C SER A 190 4.47 12.37 -18.26
N PRO A 191 5.69 12.92 -18.08
CA PRO A 191 5.93 13.98 -17.10
C PRO A 191 5.01 15.21 -17.30
N ASP A 192 4.76 15.58 -18.56
CA ASP A 192 3.85 16.68 -18.90
C ASP A 192 2.40 16.35 -18.51
N GLU A 193 1.94 15.12 -18.77
CA GLU A 193 0.61 14.68 -18.35
C GLU A 193 0.45 14.58 -16.84
N LEU A 194 1.50 14.24 -16.09
CA LEU A 194 1.48 14.26 -14.62
C LEU A 194 1.39 15.68 -14.07
N ALA A 195 2.14 16.62 -14.66
CA ALA A 195 2.08 18.03 -14.31
C ALA A 195 0.72 18.66 -14.64
N LEU A 196 0.01 18.11 -15.63
CA LEU A 196 -1.35 18.50 -15.96
C LEU A 196 -2.34 17.94 -14.92
N ARG A 197 -2.94 18.84 -14.14
CA ARG A 197 -3.94 18.52 -13.10
C ARG A 197 -3.38 17.53 -12.06
N PRO A 198 -2.37 17.94 -11.27
CA PRO A 198 -1.68 17.06 -10.32
C PRO A 198 -2.59 16.53 -9.19
N PHE A 199 -3.70 17.23 -8.95
CA PHE A 199 -4.72 16.88 -7.96
C PHE A 199 -5.81 15.94 -8.51
N ASP A 200 -5.83 15.67 -9.81
CA ASP A 200 -6.69 14.64 -10.38
C ASP A 200 -5.99 13.27 -10.23
N PRO A 201 -6.74 12.19 -9.94
CA PRO A 201 -6.17 10.84 -9.87
C PRO A 201 -5.72 10.35 -11.26
N ASP A 202 -4.78 9.41 -11.27
CA ASP A 202 -4.48 8.61 -12.46
C ASP A 202 -5.60 7.57 -12.67
N THR A 203 -6.55 7.92 -13.53
CA THR A 203 -7.75 7.11 -13.75
C THR A 203 -7.47 5.77 -14.42
N GLU A 204 -6.43 5.66 -15.26
CA GLU A 204 -6.07 4.39 -15.90
C GLU A 204 -5.50 3.44 -14.86
N THR A 205 -4.60 3.94 -14.00
CA THR A 205 -4.02 3.18 -12.89
C THR A 205 -5.12 2.71 -11.91
N LEU A 206 -6.04 3.60 -11.52
CA LEU A 206 -7.17 3.22 -10.66
C LEU A 206 -8.05 2.14 -11.30
N ALA A 207 -8.40 2.29 -12.58
CA ALA A 207 -9.22 1.31 -13.30
C ALA A 207 -8.50 -0.05 -13.37
N TYR A 208 -7.19 -0.05 -13.59
CA TYR A 208 -6.38 -1.26 -13.57
C TYR A 208 -6.43 -1.95 -12.21
N TRP A 209 -6.20 -1.21 -11.11
CA TRP A 209 -6.29 -1.77 -9.76
C TRP A 209 -7.66 -2.38 -9.49
N LEU A 210 -8.74 -1.66 -9.82
CA LEU A 210 -10.11 -2.16 -9.65
C LEU A 210 -10.40 -3.43 -10.46
N GLU A 211 -9.79 -3.58 -11.64
CA GLU A 211 -9.90 -4.79 -12.44
C GLU A 211 -9.16 -5.97 -11.82
N ARG A 212 -7.99 -5.74 -11.19
CA ARG A 212 -7.28 -6.80 -10.46
C ARG A 212 -8.06 -7.35 -9.27
N PHE A 213 -9.02 -6.60 -8.74
CA PHE A 213 -9.96 -7.02 -7.70
C PHE A 213 -11.30 -7.54 -8.23
N TYR A 214 -11.41 -7.85 -9.53
CA TYR A 214 -12.64 -8.36 -10.13
C TYR A 214 -13.27 -9.56 -9.38
N PRO A 215 -12.52 -10.57 -8.87
CA PRO A 215 -13.12 -11.66 -8.10
C PRO A 215 -13.93 -11.21 -6.89
N LEU A 216 -13.52 -10.14 -6.21
CA LEU A 216 -14.24 -9.62 -5.03
C LEU A 216 -15.61 -9.06 -5.40
N LYS A 217 -15.79 -8.57 -6.63
CA LYS A 217 -17.10 -8.09 -7.12
C LYS A 217 -18.12 -9.24 -7.25
N GLN A 218 -17.67 -10.49 -7.29
CA GLN A 218 -18.53 -11.67 -7.42
C GLN A 218 -19.00 -12.21 -6.07
N ILE A 219 -18.43 -11.72 -4.98
CA ILE A 219 -18.78 -12.15 -3.63
C ILE A 219 -20.03 -11.40 -3.17
N THR A 220 -20.96 -12.15 -2.59
CA THR A 220 -22.08 -11.58 -1.84
C THR A 220 -21.76 -11.67 -0.36
N SER A 221 -21.82 -10.55 0.35
CA SER A 221 -21.47 -10.46 1.77
C SER A 221 -22.45 -9.55 2.51
N GLU A 222 -22.61 -9.79 3.81
CA GLU A 222 -23.41 -8.91 4.67
C GLU A 222 -22.75 -7.54 4.81
N GLN A 223 -21.44 -7.52 5.03
CA GLN A 223 -20.65 -6.32 5.22
C GLN A 223 -19.80 -6.00 3.97
N PRO A 224 -19.56 -4.71 3.69
CA PRO A 224 -18.62 -4.30 2.64
C PRO A 224 -17.20 -4.76 2.95
N MET A 225 -16.46 -5.20 1.93
CA MET A 225 -15.01 -5.38 2.02
C MET A 225 -14.34 -4.02 1.76
N VAL A 226 -13.51 -3.54 2.67
CA VAL A 226 -12.79 -2.27 2.52
C VAL A 226 -11.42 -2.53 1.91
N LEU A 227 -11.08 -1.76 0.87
CA LEU A 227 -9.79 -1.79 0.20
C LEU A 227 -9.08 -0.46 0.46
N VAL A 228 -7.83 -0.55 0.91
CA VAL A 228 -6.95 0.59 1.20
C VAL A 228 -5.75 0.50 0.27
N MET A 229 -5.55 1.52 -0.55
CA MET A 229 -4.44 1.61 -1.51
C MET A 229 -3.57 2.81 -1.12
N ALA A 230 -2.45 2.56 -0.44
CA ALA A 230 -1.48 3.57 -0.05
C ALA A 230 -0.30 3.54 -1.02
N ASN A 231 -0.33 4.39 -2.03
CA ASN A 231 0.68 4.47 -3.07
C ASN A 231 1.48 5.76 -2.94
N ARG A 232 2.78 5.71 -3.22
CA ARG A 232 3.61 6.91 -3.29
C ARG A 232 3.34 7.73 -4.55
N CYS A 233 3.72 9.00 -4.53
CA CYS A 233 3.79 9.87 -5.71
C CYS A 233 5.24 10.28 -5.99
N GLY A 234 5.43 11.25 -6.89
CA GLY A 234 6.75 11.77 -7.25
C GLY A 234 7.48 10.91 -8.28
N HIS A 235 8.80 11.03 -8.32
CA HIS A 235 9.64 10.35 -9.29
C HIS A 235 11.04 10.05 -8.72
N GLU A 236 11.71 9.06 -9.30
CA GLU A 236 13.09 8.68 -9.01
C GLU A 236 13.86 8.57 -10.34
N GLY A 237 14.57 9.64 -10.69
CA GLY A 237 15.12 9.79 -12.04
C GLY A 237 13.98 9.88 -13.07
N GLU A 238 14.00 9.00 -14.07
CA GLU A 238 13.00 8.90 -15.14
C GLU A 238 11.81 7.98 -14.79
N VAL A 239 11.75 7.45 -13.56
CA VAL A 239 10.68 6.57 -13.09
C VAL A 239 9.65 7.40 -12.32
N TYR A 240 8.40 7.42 -12.77
CA TYR A 240 7.33 8.23 -12.18
C TYR A 240 6.26 7.34 -11.52
N TYR A 241 5.77 7.78 -10.36
CA TYR A 241 4.79 7.05 -9.56
C TYR A 241 3.40 7.66 -9.66
N ALA A 242 2.38 6.80 -9.59
CA ALA A 242 1.01 7.18 -9.91
C ALA A 242 0.27 7.94 -8.82
N GLY A 243 0.80 8.04 -7.59
CA GLY A 243 0.05 8.59 -6.46
C GLY A 243 -1.30 7.88 -6.35
N THR A 244 -2.38 8.64 -6.40
CA THR A 244 -3.74 8.08 -6.54
C THR A 244 -4.13 7.16 -5.39
N SER A 245 -3.57 7.37 -4.20
CA SER A 245 -3.96 6.64 -2.99
C SER A 245 -5.46 6.77 -2.76
N ALA A 246 -6.11 5.66 -2.41
CA ALA A 246 -7.55 5.57 -2.34
C ALA A 246 -8.02 4.68 -1.20
N VAL A 247 -9.17 5.01 -0.64
CA VAL A 247 -9.93 4.08 0.22
C VAL A 247 -11.30 3.87 -0.39
N LEU A 248 -11.66 2.61 -0.60
CA LEU A 248 -12.90 2.21 -1.24
C LEU A 248 -13.46 0.95 -0.60
N SER A 249 -14.67 0.58 -0.99
CA SER A 249 -15.27 -0.68 -0.62
C SER A 249 -15.89 -1.39 -1.82
N ILE A 250 -15.92 -2.72 -1.73
CA ILE A 250 -16.63 -3.60 -2.64
C ILE A 250 -17.74 -4.27 -1.84
N HIS A 251 -18.99 -4.09 -2.29
CA HIS A 251 -20.16 -4.69 -1.65
C HIS A 251 -21.16 -5.14 -2.70
N ASN A 252 -21.39 -6.45 -2.79
CA ASN A 252 -22.36 -7.07 -3.69
C ASN A 252 -22.22 -6.54 -5.14
N GLY A 253 -20.98 -6.59 -5.65
CA GLY A 253 -20.62 -6.15 -7.00
C GLY A 253 -20.50 -4.64 -7.22
N ARG A 254 -20.80 -3.81 -6.21
CA ARG A 254 -20.70 -2.35 -6.30
C ARG A 254 -19.41 -1.85 -5.67
N VAL A 255 -18.75 -0.92 -6.35
CA VAL A 255 -17.56 -0.24 -5.85
C VAL A 255 -17.97 1.14 -5.35
N ARG A 256 -17.62 1.47 -4.11
CA ARG A 256 -17.85 2.78 -3.50
C ARG A 256 -16.53 3.35 -3.04
N ILE A 257 -16.16 4.53 -3.52
CA ILE A 257 -14.91 5.20 -3.16
C ILE A 257 -15.22 6.23 -2.08
N TYR A 258 -14.59 6.08 -0.92
CA TYR A 258 -14.73 7.02 0.18
C TYR A 258 -13.96 8.30 -0.11
N ASP A 259 -12.70 8.17 -0.54
CA ASP A 259 -11.89 9.29 -1.01
C ASP A 259 -10.70 8.79 -1.85
N ILE A 260 -10.11 9.71 -2.61
CA ILE A 260 -8.97 9.45 -3.50
C ILE A 260 -8.10 10.69 -3.63
N LEU A 261 -6.78 10.49 -3.68
CA LEU A 261 -5.79 11.56 -3.87
C LEU A 261 -5.48 11.80 -5.34
N GLY A 262 -4.94 12.99 -5.62
CA GLY A 262 -4.34 13.28 -6.92
C GLY A 262 -3.11 12.42 -7.20
N LYS A 263 -2.72 12.33 -8.47
CA LYS A 263 -1.54 11.57 -8.91
C LYS A 263 -0.20 12.14 -8.45
N TYR A 264 -0.14 13.44 -8.16
CA TYR A 264 1.12 14.13 -7.79
C TYR A 264 1.00 14.95 -6.50
N GLU A 265 -0.05 14.71 -5.72
CA GLU A 265 -0.32 15.39 -4.45
C GLU A 265 0.45 14.71 -3.31
N GLU A 266 1.18 15.46 -2.47
CA GLU A 266 1.69 14.97 -1.19
C GLU A 266 0.66 15.32 -0.08
N ARG A 267 -0.10 14.32 0.37
CA ARG A 267 -1.15 14.49 1.38
C ARG A 267 -1.42 13.19 2.14
N CYS A 268 -1.86 13.31 3.39
CA CYS A 268 -2.48 12.20 4.10
C CYS A 268 -3.99 12.17 3.81
N LEU A 269 -4.44 11.13 3.11
CA LEU A 269 -5.86 10.84 2.90
C LEU A 269 -6.45 10.35 4.22
N VAL A 270 -7.54 10.93 4.73
CA VAL A 270 -8.22 10.47 5.95
C VAL A 270 -9.68 10.22 5.63
N VAL A 271 -10.19 9.04 5.93
CA VAL A 271 -11.58 8.65 5.70
C VAL A 271 -12.18 8.00 6.94
N ASP A 272 -13.47 8.19 7.18
CA ASP A 272 -14.26 7.34 8.08
C ASP A 272 -15.19 6.47 7.24
N THR A 273 -15.05 5.14 7.31
CA THR A 273 -15.89 4.22 6.54
C THR A 273 -17.35 4.18 7.01
N ALA A 274 -17.67 4.84 8.13
CA ALA A 274 -19.04 5.09 8.57
C ALA A 274 -19.72 6.24 7.80
N ASP A 275 -18.95 7.11 7.14
CA ASP A 275 -19.48 8.21 6.34
C ASP A 275 -19.99 7.72 4.98
N ALA A 276 -20.79 8.57 4.32
CA ALA A 276 -21.23 8.30 2.96
C ALA A 276 -20.03 8.38 1.99
N PRO A 277 -19.87 7.42 1.06
CA PRO A 277 -18.80 7.47 0.08
C PRO A 277 -19.00 8.62 -0.90
N LYS A 278 -17.90 9.29 -1.28
CA LYS A 278 -17.91 10.43 -2.19
C LYS A 278 -18.26 10.04 -3.63
N PHE A 279 -17.90 8.82 -4.04
CA PHE A 279 -18.15 8.33 -5.40
C PHE A 279 -18.69 6.89 -5.39
N ALA A 280 -19.53 6.58 -6.37
CA ALA A 280 -20.03 5.23 -6.61
C ALA A 280 -19.81 4.85 -8.08
N LEU A 281 -19.20 3.70 -8.31
CA LEU A 281 -19.06 3.12 -9.65
C LEU A 281 -20.08 2.00 -9.79
N GLN A 282 -20.98 2.15 -10.76
CA GLN A 282 -21.97 1.14 -11.11
C GLN A 282 -21.62 0.61 -12.50
N HIS A 283 -21.33 -0.69 -12.62
CA HIS A 283 -21.30 -1.31 -13.94
C HIS A 283 -22.72 -1.30 -14.50
N SER A 284 -22.94 -0.62 -15.61
CA SER A 284 -24.02 -0.95 -16.53
C SER A 284 -23.70 -2.34 -17.09
N SER A 285 -24.52 -3.34 -16.75
CA SER A 285 -24.51 -4.60 -17.51
C SER A 285 -24.69 -4.26 -18.99
N PRO A 286 -23.99 -4.92 -19.93
CA PRO A 286 -24.36 -4.80 -21.33
C PRO A 286 -25.83 -5.21 -21.44
N ALA A 287 -26.64 -4.36 -22.06
CA ALA A 287 -28.02 -4.73 -22.40
C ALA A 287 -27.96 -6.06 -23.18
N SER A 288 -28.69 -7.06 -22.66
CA SER A 288 -28.90 -8.37 -23.27
C SER A 288 -29.42 -8.26 -24.70
#